data_AF-A0A7K5HWW9-F1
#
_entry.id   AF-A0A7K5HWW9-F1
#
_cell.length_a   1.000
_cell.length_b   1.000
_cell.length_c   1.000
_cell.angle_alpha   90.00
_cell.angle_beta   90.00
_cell.angle_gamma   90.00
#
_symmetry.space_group_name_H-M   'P 1'
#
loop_
_entity.id
_entity.type
_entity.pdbx_description
1 polymer ?
#
loop_
_entity_poly.entity_id
_entity_poly.type
_entity_poly.pdbx_seq_one_letter_code
_entity_poly.pdbx_strand_id
1 'polypeptide(L)'
;MAPAFRALRALLGLFFLLAGAGKLSEWLSAELHRHMRSEFVRFAEVFPLKEFGLAPEPGWYLEVVGWVEAVAGLLLAFGPQLLQEISNFVLSVVMIGAIYTLLALQEPLAMCAPATLCLGLLLLLNIRGYAAPAK
;
A
#
# COMPACT_ATOMS: atom_id res chain seq x y z
N MET A 1 -16.96 2.75 22.39
CA MET A 1 -16.29 2.05 21.26
C MET A 1 -16.21 2.88 19.97
N ALA A 2 -17.21 3.70 19.60
CA ALA A 2 -17.19 4.48 18.36
C ALA A 2 -16.06 5.53 18.13
N PRO A 3 -15.45 6.19 19.15
CA PRO A 3 -14.39 7.18 18.89
C PRO A 3 -13.02 6.53 18.66
N ALA A 4 -12.73 5.39 19.31
CA ALA A 4 -11.45 4.69 19.17
C ALA A 4 -11.21 4.19 17.74
N PHE A 5 -12.24 3.65 17.08
CA PHE A 5 -12.15 3.21 15.69
C PHE A 5 -12.04 4.37 14.69
N ARG A 6 -12.71 5.49 14.97
CA ARG A 6 -12.55 6.72 14.18
C ARG A 6 -11.13 7.27 14.29
N ALA A 7 -10.59 7.32 15.51
CA ALA A 7 -9.20 7.70 15.73
C ALA A 7 -8.23 6.72 15.05
N LEU A 8 -8.48 5.42 15.13
CA LEU A 8 -7.68 4.40 14.45
C LEU A 8 -7.69 4.58 12.92
N ARG A 9 -8.86 4.83 12.30
CA ARG A 9 -8.95 5.13 10.86
C ARG A 9 -8.20 6.40 10.48
N ALA A 10 -8.34 7.46 11.28
CA ALA A 10 -7.63 8.72 11.04
C ALA A 10 -6.10 8.55 11.13
N LEU A 11 -5.62 7.87 12.18
CA LEU A 11 -4.20 7.59 12.37
C LEU A 11 -3.64 6.71 11.25
N LEU A 12 -4.36 5.65 10.90
CA LEU A 12 -3.94 4.72 9.85
C LEU A 12 -3.98 5.36 8.47
N GLY A 13 -5.02 6.15 8.17
CA GLY A 13 -5.12 6.90 6.92
C GLY A 13 -4.01 7.95 6.78
N LEU A 14 -3.68 8.66 7.86
CA LEU A 14 -2.55 9.59 7.86
C LEU A 14 -1.21 8.86 7.65
N PHE A 15 -1.03 7.70 8.29
CA PHE A 15 0.15 6.87 8.08
C PHE A 15 0.29 6.45 6.61
N PHE A 16 -0.78 5.98 5.98
CA PHE A 16 -0.79 5.61 4.56
C PHE A 16 -0.58 6.80 3.63
N LEU A 17 -1.12 7.96 3.96
CA LEU A 17 -0.88 9.21 3.23
C LEU A 17 0.62 9.55 3.23
N LEU A 18 1.25 9.50 4.40
CA LEU A 18 2.68 9.78 4.54
C LEU A 18 3.55 8.70 3.88
N ALA A 19 3.18 7.42 3.99
CA ALA A 19 3.90 6.33 3.35
C ALA A 19 3.83 6.40 1.82
N GLY A 20 2.65 6.69 1.26
CA GLY A 20 2.46 6.89 -0.18
C GLY A 20 3.22 8.12 -0.69
N ALA A 21 3.15 9.24 0.04
CA ALA A 21 3.94 10.43 -0.26
C ALA A 21 5.45 10.17 -0.17
N GLY A 22 5.89 9.35 0.79
CA GLY A 22 7.27 8.88 0.92
C GLY A 22 7.72 8.11 -0.31
N LYS A 23 6.92 7.15 -0.79
CA LYS A 23 7.20 6.39 -2.02
C LYS A 23 7.30 7.30 -3.26
N LEU A 24 6.42 8.29 -3.38
CA LEU A 24 6.47 9.28 -4.46
C LEU A 24 7.69 10.21 -4.35
N SER A 25 8.08 10.58 -3.12
CA SER A 25 9.25 11.42 -2.84
C SER A 25 10.57 10.68 -3.04
N GLU A 26 10.66 9.41 -2.67
CA GLU A 26 11.82 8.56 -2.93
C GLU A 26 11.97 8.29 -4.42
N TRP A 27 10.85 8.17 -5.16
CA TRP A 27 10.88 8.13 -6.62
C TRP A 27 11.39 9.45 -7.23
N LEU A 28 10.97 10.61 -6.71
CA LEU A 28 11.49 11.91 -7.14
C LEU A 28 13.02 12.04 -6.92
N SER A 29 13.56 11.35 -5.90
CA SER A 29 15.00 11.19 -5.68
C SER A 29 15.66 10.10 -6.54
N ALA A 30 14.91 9.07 -6.95
CA ALA A 30 15.36 7.97 -7.81
C ALA A 30 15.45 8.37 -9.29
N GLU A 31 14.62 9.30 -9.76
CA GLU A 31 14.68 9.89 -11.11
C GLU A 31 15.97 10.72 -11.31
N LEU A 32 16.54 11.25 -10.22
CA LEU A 32 17.87 11.89 -10.21
C LEU A 32 19.03 10.87 -10.28
N HIS A 33 18.73 9.56 -10.20
CA HIS A 33 19.67 8.46 -10.34
C HIS A 33 19.55 7.75 -11.70
N ARG A 34 19.59 8.54 -12.78
CA ARG A 34 19.93 8.07 -14.14
C ARG A 34 21.24 7.25 -14.24
N HIS A 35 21.99 7.09 -13.15
CA HIS A 35 23.18 6.25 -12.99
C HIS A 35 22.88 4.79 -12.54
N MET A 36 21.70 4.47 -11.97
CA MET A 36 21.35 3.12 -11.43
C MET A 36 20.60 2.22 -12.44
N ARG A 37 20.77 2.49 -13.74
CA ARG A 37 20.13 1.76 -14.84
C ARG A 37 20.55 0.28 -14.91
N SER A 38 21.59 -0.14 -14.18
CA SER A 38 22.12 -1.52 -14.17
C SER A 38 21.40 -2.47 -13.22
N GLU A 39 20.79 -2.00 -12.12
CA GLU A 39 20.06 -2.90 -11.19
C GLU A 39 18.67 -3.28 -11.71
N PHE A 40 18.08 -2.42 -12.54
CA PHE A 40 16.80 -2.66 -13.22
C PHE A 40 16.84 -3.85 -14.20
N VAL A 41 18.01 -4.16 -14.76
CA VAL A 41 18.21 -5.34 -15.62
C VAL A 41 18.07 -6.64 -14.81
N ARG A 42 18.45 -6.61 -13.52
CA ARG A 42 18.42 -7.78 -12.64
C ARG A 42 17.03 -8.07 -12.10
N PHE A 43 16.22 -7.04 -11.88
CA PHE A 43 14.81 -7.18 -11.52
C PHE A 43 13.94 -7.72 -12.67
N ALA A 44 14.29 -7.41 -13.92
CA ALA A 44 13.62 -7.93 -15.11
C ALA A 44 13.84 -9.44 -15.36
N GLU A 45 14.86 -10.05 -14.74
CA GLU A 45 15.19 -11.47 -14.94
C GLU A 45 14.33 -12.42 -14.10
N VAL A 46 13.84 -11.96 -12.94
CA VAL A 46 13.16 -12.80 -11.93
C VAL A 46 11.65 -12.55 -11.83
N PHE A 47 11.10 -11.61 -12.60
CA PHE A 47 9.67 -11.33 -12.55
C PHE A 47 8.85 -12.39 -13.32
N PRO A 48 7.86 -13.04 -12.70
CA PRO A 48 7.04 -14.09 -13.34
C PRO A 48 6.15 -13.57 -14.50
N LEU A 49 6.10 -12.25 -14.73
CA LEU A 49 5.49 -11.65 -15.93
C LEU A 49 6.31 -11.84 -17.22
N LYS A 50 7.53 -12.40 -17.15
CA LYS A 50 8.27 -12.83 -18.35
C LYS A 50 7.50 -13.90 -19.15
N GLU A 51 6.68 -14.71 -18.48
CA GLU A 51 5.80 -15.72 -19.11
C GLU A 51 4.60 -15.08 -19.85
N PHE A 52 4.24 -13.84 -19.53
CA PHE A 52 3.13 -13.08 -20.15
C PHE A 52 3.58 -11.90 -21.02
N GLY A 53 4.89 -11.63 -21.12
CA GLY A 53 5.46 -10.59 -21.99
C GLY A 53 5.25 -9.13 -21.54
N LEU A 54 4.69 -8.91 -20.35
CA LEU A 54 4.42 -7.57 -19.81
C LEU A 54 5.35 -7.32 -18.62
N ALA A 55 6.56 -6.80 -18.83
CA ALA A 55 7.36 -6.29 -17.73
C ALA A 55 6.93 -4.84 -17.46
N PRO A 56 6.08 -4.56 -16.43
CA PRO A 56 5.74 -3.20 -16.10
C PRO A 56 7.00 -2.57 -15.50
N GLU A 57 7.40 -1.40 -15.98
CA GLU A 57 8.54 -0.71 -15.39
C GLU A 57 8.31 -0.54 -13.88
N PRO A 58 9.22 -1.04 -13.01
CA PRO A 58 9.07 -0.96 -11.56
C PRO A 58 8.78 0.45 -11.04
N GLY A 59 9.27 1.48 -11.73
CA GLY A 59 8.99 2.89 -11.43
C GLY A 59 7.50 3.23 -11.58
N TRP A 60 6.89 2.86 -12.71
CA TRP A 60 5.45 3.08 -12.95
C TRP A 60 4.58 2.34 -11.93
N TYR A 61 4.94 1.10 -11.59
CA TYR A 61 4.20 0.33 -10.59
C TYR A 61 4.26 0.97 -9.19
N LEU A 62 5.45 1.38 -8.75
CA LEU A 62 5.64 2.05 -7.46
C LEU A 62 4.94 3.41 -7.40
N GLU A 63 4.96 4.18 -8.50
CA GLU A 63 4.26 5.46 -8.61
C GLU A 63 2.74 5.26 -8.47
N VAL A 64 2.18 4.33 -9.24
CA VAL A 64 0.73 4.03 -9.19
C VAL A 64 0.34 3.57 -7.78
N VAL A 65 1.10 2.66 -7.17
CA VAL A 65 0.83 2.19 -5.81
C VAL A 65 0.97 3.32 -4.79
N GLY A 66 2.00 4.17 -4.90
CA GLY A 66 2.22 5.31 -4.01
C GLY A 66 1.09 6.33 -4.08
N TRP A 67 0.60 6.67 -5.28
CA TRP A 67 -0.57 7.52 -5.46
C TRP A 67 -1.84 6.89 -4.90
N VAL A 68 -2.05 5.58 -5.15
CA VAL A 68 -3.21 4.87 -4.62
C VAL A 68 -3.20 4.86 -3.09
N GLU A 69 -2.07 4.57 -2.46
CA GLU A 69 -1.94 4.62 -0.99
C GLU A 69 -2.13 6.02 -0.43
N ALA A 70 -1.58 7.05 -1.11
CA ALA A 70 -1.72 8.42 -0.66
C ALA A 70 -3.18 8.89 -0.70
N VAL A 71 -3.85 8.68 -1.85
CA VAL A 71 -5.25 9.07 -2.04
C VAL A 71 -6.17 8.24 -1.14
N ALA A 72 -5.99 6.92 -1.07
CA ALA A 72 -6.80 6.07 -0.22
C ALA A 72 -6.55 6.34 1.28
N GLY A 73 -5.31 6.65 1.68
CA GLY A 73 -4.97 7.07 3.03
C GLY A 73 -5.68 8.37 3.43
N LEU A 74 -5.67 9.36 2.54
CA LEU A 74 -6.37 10.63 2.75
C LEU A 74 -7.89 10.42 2.89
N LEU A 75 -8.48 9.61 2.00
CA LEU A 75 -9.90 9.28 2.01
C LEU A 75 -10.28 8.43 3.23
N LEU A 76 -9.39 7.56 3.72
CA LEU A 76 -9.60 6.80 4.95
C LEU A 76 -9.59 7.72 6.19
N ALA A 77 -8.74 8.76 6.19
CA ALA A 77 -8.62 9.68 7.32
C ALA A 77 -9.74 10.72 7.38
N PHE A 78 -10.11 11.31 6.24
CA PHE A 78 -11.03 12.46 6.20
C PHE A 78 -12.31 12.21 5.39
N GLY A 79 -12.42 11.06 4.72
CA GLY A 79 -13.56 10.76 3.85
C GLY A 79 -14.83 10.41 4.63
N PRO A 80 -16.01 10.47 3.98
CA PRO A 80 -17.25 9.97 4.52
C PRO A 80 -17.23 8.43 4.62
N GLN A 81 -18.16 7.86 5.40
CA GLN A 81 -18.13 6.43 5.76
C GLN A 81 -18.01 5.47 4.56
N LEU A 82 -18.74 5.72 3.47
CA LEU A 82 -18.63 4.95 2.22
C LEU A 82 -17.22 4.98 1.63
N LEU A 83 -16.59 6.17 1.57
CA LEU A 83 -15.24 6.30 1.01
C LEU A 83 -14.20 5.70 1.95
N GLN A 84 -14.41 5.74 3.27
CA GLN A 84 -13.54 5.05 4.23
C GLN A 84 -13.57 3.54 4.01
N GLU A 85 -14.74 2.95 3.79
CA GLU A 85 -14.88 1.50 3.54
C GLU A 85 -14.20 1.10 2.23
N ILE A 86 -14.43 1.86 1.15
CA ILE A 86 -13.77 1.63 -0.14
C ILE A 86 -12.25 1.75 0.02
N SER A 87 -11.78 2.82 0.68
CA SER A 87 -10.35 3.04 0.90
C SER A 87 -9.72 1.93 1.75
N ASN A 88 -10.43 1.46 2.76
CA ASN A 88 -9.99 0.36 3.62
C ASN A 88 -9.85 -0.95 2.83
N PHE A 89 -10.76 -1.21 1.89
CA PHE A 89 -10.67 -2.36 0.99
C PHE A 89 -9.48 -2.23 0.02
N VAL A 90 -9.34 -1.08 -0.64
CA VAL A 90 -8.24 -0.80 -1.57
C VAL A 90 -6.88 -0.91 -0.87
N LEU A 91 -6.70 -0.28 0.28
CA LEU A 91 -5.47 -0.35 1.07
C LEU A 91 -5.16 -1.79 1.50
N SER A 92 -6.19 -2.58 1.84
CA SER A 92 -6.00 -3.99 2.20
C SER A 92 -5.42 -4.80 1.03
N VAL A 93 -5.94 -4.59 -0.18
CA VAL A 93 -5.41 -5.23 -1.41
C VAL A 93 -3.97 -4.80 -1.66
N VAL A 94 -3.66 -3.52 -1.51
CA VAL A 94 -2.28 -3.00 -1.67
C VAL A 94 -1.33 -3.66 -0.66
N MET A 95 -1.73 -3.77 0.61
CA MET A 95 -0.90 -4.40 1.64
C MET A 95 -0.66 -5.89 1.38
N ILE A 96 -1.65 -6.61 0.85
CA ILE A 96 -1.47 -8.01 0.43
C ILE A 96 -0.44 -8.09 -0.71
N GLY A 97 -0.53 -7.22 -1.71
CA GLY A 97 0.44 -7.15 -2.80
C GLY A 97 1.85 -6.80 -2.30
N ALA A 98 1.97 -5.89 -1.33
CA ALA A 98 3.24 -5.55 -0.70
C ALA A 98 3.85 -6.75 0.04
N ILE A 99 3.06 -7.49 0.82
CA ILE A 99 3.52 -8.71 1.50
C ILE A 99 3.95 -9.77 0.50
N TYR A 100 3.18 -9.98 -0.58
CA TYR A 100 3.55 -10.92 -1.64
C TYR A 100 4.90 -10.54 -2.27
N THR A 101 5.10 -9.25 -2.56
CA THR A 101 6.34 -8.74 -3.13
C THR A 101 7.52 -8.95 -2.17
N LEU A 102 7.36 -8.64 -0.87
CA LEU A 102 8.39 -8.88 0.15
C LEU A 102 8.75 -10.36 0.29
N LEU A 103 7.76 -11.26 0.24
CA LEU A 103 7.98 -12.71 0.26
C LEU A 103 8.71 -13.22 -0.99
N ALA A 104 8.35 -12.67 -2.16
CA ALA A 104 9.02 -12.99 -3.42
C ALA A 104 10.47 -12.50 -3.46
N LEU A 105 10.77 -11.37 -2.79
CA LEU A 105 12.12 -10.81 -2.67
C LEU A 105 12.99 -11.46 -1.58
N GLN A 106 12.45 -12.40 -0.78
CA GLN A 106 13.17 -13.06 0.34
C GLN A 106 13.72 -12.08 1.40
N GLU A 107 13.15 -10.88 1.51
CA GLU A 107 13.52 -9.91 2.54
C GLU A 107 13.16 -10.43 3.94
N PRO A 108 13.91 -10.05 5.00
CA PRO A 108 13.68 -10.56 6.34
C PRO A 108 12.27 -10.22 6.82
N LEU A 109 11.60 -11.18 7.45
CA LEU A 109 10.23 -11.07 7.98
C LEU A 109 10.03 -9.84 8.90
N ALA A 110 11.10 -9.29 9.46
CA ALA A 110 11.09 -8.04 10.21
C ALA A 110 10.60 -6.84 9.37
N MET A 111 10.90 -6.78 8.07
CA MET A 111 10.36 -5.77 7.14
C MET A 111 8.91 -6.04 6.74
N CYS A 112 8.41 -7.26 6.91
CA CYS A 112 6.98 -7.58 6.69
C CYS A 112 6.10 -7.16 7.88
N ALA A 113 6.69 -6.91 9.06
CA ALA A 113 5.96 -6.61 10.29
C ALA A 113 5.06 -5.35 10.19
N PRO A 114 5.50 -4.21 9.62
CA PRO A 114 4.64 -3.03 9.46
C PRO A 114 3.48 -3.34 8.50
N ALA A 115 3.76 -4.09 7.44
CA ALA A 115 2.77 -4.40 6.42
C ALA A 115 1.67 -5.33 6.92
N THR A 116 2.05 -6.37 7.66
CA THR A 116 1.12 -7.30 8.31
C THR A 116 0.32 -6.65 9.42
N LEU A 117 0.93 -5.78 10.24
CA LEU A 117 0.21 -5.00 11.25
C LEU A 117 -0.85 -4.11 10.60
N CYS A 118 -0.49 -3.35 9.57
CA CYS A 118 -1.45 -2.49 8.88
C CYS A 118 -2.57 -3.30 8.23
N LEU A 119 -2.24 -4.40 7.55
CA LEU A 119 -3.25 -5.29 6.98
C LEU A 119 -4.21 -5.83 8.06
N GLY A 120 -3.69 -6.30 9.20
CA GLY A 120 -4.50 -6.79 10.31
C GLY A 120 -5.45 -5.71 10.87
N LEU A 121 -4.98 -4.48 11.01
CA LEU A 121 -5.79 -3.35 11.45
C LEU A 121 -6.87 -2.96 10.41
N LEU A 122 -6.53 -2.93 9.12
CA LEU A 122 -7.48 -2.65 8.04
C LEU A 122 -8.58 -3.73 7.98
N LEU A 123 -8.20 -5.01 8.08
CA LEU A 123 -9.16 -6.13 8.11
C LEU A 123 -10.08 -6.06 9.32
N LEU A 124 -9.54 -5.72 10.50
CA LEU A 124 -10.33 -5.52 11.70
C LEU A 124 -11.35 -4.38 11.52
N LEU A 125 -10.94 -3.27 10.89
CA LEU A 125 -11.82 -2.16 10.54
C LEU A 125 -12.86 -2.54 9.47
N ASN A 126 -12.55 -3.49 8.59
CA ASN A 126 -13.44 -3.97 7.52
C ASN A 126 -14.55 -4.86 8.08
N ILE A 127 -14.18 -5.87 8.87
CA ILE A 127 -15.11 -6.83 9.48
C ILE A 127 -16.10 -6.11 10.41
N ARG A 128 -15.64 -5.09 11.15
CA ARG A 128 -16.49 -4.30 12.05
C ARG A 128 -17.35 -3.26 11.34
N GLY A 129 -16.94 -2.76 10.16
CA GLY A 129 -17.76 -1.90 9.32
C GLY A 129 -18.99 -2.64 8.79
N TYR A 130 -18.81 -3.89 8.39
CA TYR A 130 -19.90 -4.77 7.94
C TYR A 130 -20.83 -5.23 9.08
N ALA A 131 -20.30 -5.37 10.30
CA ALA A 131 -21.05 -5.81 11.48
C ALA A 131 -21.91 -4.70 12.14
N ALA A 132 -22.02 -3.52 11.54
CA ALA A 132 -23.03 -2.52 11.91
C ALA A 132 -24.26 -2.71 11.01
N PRO A 133 -25.24 -3.57 11.39
CA PRO A 133 -26.48 -3.62 10.67
C PRO A 133 -27.18 -2.26 10.76
N ALA A 134 -27.71 -1.82 9.63
CA ALA A 134 -28.62 -0.70 9.54
C ALA A 134 -29.86 -0.99 10.42
N LYS A 135 -30.10 -0.09 11.39
CA LYS A 135 -31.32 0.10 12.18
C LYS A 135 -31.94 -1.12 12.86
#